data_AF-A0A916LVG1-F1
#
_entry.id   AF-A0A916LVG1-F1
#
_cell.length_a   1.000
_cell.length_b   1.000
_cell.length_c   1.000
_cell.angle_alpha   90.00
_cell.angle_beta   90.00
_cell.angle_gamma   90.00
#
_symmetry.space_group_name_H-M   'P 1'
#
loop_
_entity.id
_entity.type
_entity.pdbx_description
1 polymer ?
#
loop_
_entity_poly.entity_id
_entity_poly.type
_entity_poly.pdbx_seq_one_letter_code
_entity_poly.pdbx_strand_id
1 'polypeptide(L)' 'FERIILPAEARIAKPDPRIFAFALEALGVPASAAAYVGDDPTDDHASARAAGLRAVDVRALATLEALPRLLDRSEPDA' A
#
# COMPACT_ATOMS: atom_id res chain seq x y z
N PHE A 1 -14.28 6.29 -2.50
CA PHE A 1 -13.51 5.46 -1.56
C PHE A 1 -14.47 4.75 -0.62
N GLU A 2 -14.20 3.49 -0.30
CA GLU A 2 -15.00 2.70 0.66
C GLU A 2 -14.66 3.04 2.13
N ARG A 3 -13.39 3.35 2.39
CA ARG A 3 -12.86 3.81 3.68
C ARG A 3 -11.85 4.92 3.44
N ILE A 4 -11.72 5.81 4.42
CA ILE A 4 -10.69 6.84 4.49
C ILE A 4 -10.12 6.75 5.90
N ILE A 5 -8.80 6.64 6.02
CA ILE A 5 -8.10 6.60 7.31
C ILE A 5 -7.06 7.70 7.32
N LEU A 6 -7.18 8.59 8.30
CA LEU A 6 -6.23 9.66 8.51
C LEU A 6 -5.22 9.29 9.60
N PRO A 7 -3.95 9.67 9.48
CA PRO A 7 -2.95 9.41 10.51
C PRO A 7 -3.34 9.93 11.91
N ALA A 8 -4.10 11.03 11.96
CA ALA A 8 -4.62 11.60 13.21
C ALA A 8 -5.58 10.65 13.94
N GLU A 9 -6.38 9.87 13.20
CA GLU A 9 -7.34 8.91 13.75
C GLU A 9 -6.63 7.64 14.24
N ALA A 10 -5.63 7.18 13.49
CA ALA A 10 -4.82 6.01 13.84
C ALA A 10 -3.74 6.30 14.91
N ARG A 11 -3.45 7.57 15.18
CA ARG A 11 -2.31 8.04 16.00
C ARG A 11 -0.96 7.43 15.61
N ILE A 12 -0.87 6.96 14.38
CA ILE A 12 0.26 6.29 13.76
C ILE A 12 0.36 6.85 12.35
N ALA A 13 1.59 7.06 11.88
CA ALA A 13 1.84 7.54 10.52
C ALA A 13 2.96 6.70 9.91
N LYS A 14 3.00 6.69 8.58
CA LYS A 14 4.19 6.28 7.83
C LYS A 14 5.41 7.06 8.38
N PRO A 15 6.58 6.43 8.50
CA PRO A 15 6.96 5.12 7.97
C PRO A 15 6.60 3.92 8.85
N ASP A 16 5.81 4.08 9.93
CA ASP A 16 5.38 2.95 10.75
C ASP A 16 4.42 2.04 9.96
N PRO A 17 4.77 0.78 9.68
CA PRO A 17 3.95 -0.12 8.86
C PRO A 17 2.59 -0.45 9.50
N ARG A 18 2.41 -0.22 10.80
CA ARG A 18 1.15 -0.51 11.49
C ARG A 18 0.00 0.37 11.00
N ILE A 19 0.27 1.51 10.36
CA ILE A 19 -0.79 2.34 9.74
C ILE A 19 -1.60 1.56 8.68
N PHE A 20 -0.95 0.64 7.97
CA PHE A 20 -1.62 -0.15 6.93
C PHE A 20 -2.55 -1.21 7.52
N ALA A 21 -2.27 -1.70 8.73
CA ALA A 21 -3.14 -2.67 9.41
C ALA A 21 -4.55 -2.10 9.63
N PHE A 22 -4.68 -0.82 10.01
CA PHE A 22 -5.99 -0.18 10.17
C PHE A 22 -6.81 -0.21 8.87
N ALA A 23 -6.16 0.05 7.72
CA ALA A 23 -6.85 0.04 6.43
C ALA A 23 -7.25 -1.37 6.02
N LEU A 24 -6.36 -2.35 6.20
CA LEU A 24 -6.61 -3.76 5.91
C LEU A 24 -7.72 -4.35 6.77
N GLU A 25 -7.70 -4.07 8.08
CA GLU A 25 -8.73 -4.49 9.03
C GLU A 25 -10.09 -3.85 8.71
N ALA A 26 -10.12 -2.55 8.42
CA ALA A 26 -11.36 -1.84 8.07
C ALA A 26 -11.99 -2.32 6.75
N LEU A 27 -11.19 -2.89 5.84
CA LEU A 27 -11.62 -3.47 4.58
C LEU A 27 -11.80 -5.00 4.64
N GLY A 28 -11.36 -5.65 5.72
CA GLY A 28 -11.45 -7.11 5.88
C GLY A 28 -10.62 -7.91 4.88
N VAL A 29 -9.50 -7.37 4.40
CA VAL A 29 -8.63 -8.02 3.40
C VAL A 29 -7.23 -8.28 3.95
N PRO A 30 -6.58 -9.40 3.59
CA PRO A 30 -5.18 -9.63 3.97
C PRO A 30 -4.23 -8.73 3.14
N ALA A 31 -3.06 -8.43 3.70
CA ALA A 31 -2.04 -7.62 3.01
C ALA A 31 -1.66 -8.19 1.63
N SER A 32 -1.60 -9.51 1.49
CA SER A 32 -1.30 -10.19 0.22
C SER A 32 -2.34 -9.90 -0.89
N ALA A 33 -3.59 -9.61 -0.52
CA ALA A 33 -4.66 -9.27 -1.46
C ALA A 33 -4.74 -7.77 -1.77
N ALA A 34 -3.86 -6.95 -1.18
CA ALA A 34 -3.86 -5.50 -1.35
C ALA A 34 -2.55 -5.00 -1.95
N ALA A 35 -2.61 -3.80 -2.52
CA ALA A 35 -1.45 -3.05 -2.97
C ALA A 35 -1.56 -1.61 -2.47
N TYR A 36 -0.41 -1.03 -2.14
CA TYR A 36 -0.25 0.37 -1.79
C TYR A 36 0.34 1.13 -2.97
N VAL A 37 -0.23 2.30 -3.28
CA VAL A 37 0.24 3.18 -4.36
C VAL A 37 0.65 4.51 -3.74
N GLY A 38 1.91 4.90 -3.91
CA GLY A 38 2.49 6.13 -3.36
C GLY A 38 3.79 6.52 -4.06
N ASP A 39 4.41 7.62 -3.66
CA ASP A 39 5.58 8.23 -4.33
C ASP A 39 6.82 8.34 -3.46
N ASP A 40 6.72 8.15 -2.14
CA ASP A 40 7.88 8.22 -1.24
C ASP A 40 8.59 6.85 -1.05
N PRO A 41 9.88 6.71 -1.38
CA PRO A 41 10.57 5.43 -1.22
C PRO A 41 10.57 4.86 0.21
N THR A 42 10.61 5.71 1.23
CA THR A 42 10.72 5.31 2.64
C THR A 42 9.35 5.24 3.30
N ASP A 43 8.63 6.36 3.27
CA ASP A 43 7.33 6.48 3.93
C ASP A 43 6.29 5.64 3.22
N ASP A 44 6.34 5.46 1.90
CA ASP A 44 5.36 4.67 1.17
C ASP A 44 5.87 3.26 0.85
N HIS A 45 6.93 3.13 0.07
CA HIS A 45 7.28 1.84 -0.52
C HIS A 45 7.89 0.88 0.50
N ALA A 46 8.88 1.35 1.28
CA ALA A 46 9.53 0.53 2.29
C ALA A 46 8.57 0.16 3.42
N SER A 47 7.78 1.11 3.91
CA SER A 47 6.81 0.86 4.98
C SER A 47 5.67 -0.08 4.53
N ALA A 48 5.16 0.05 3.31
CA ALA A 48 4.13 -0.83 2.78
C ALA A 48 4.66 -2.26 2.60
N ARG A 49 5.88 -2.41 2.06
CA ARG A 49 6.54 -3.72 1.95
C ARG A 49 6.75 -4.36 3.33
N ALA A 50 7.17 -3.58 4.32
CA ALA A 50 7.31 -4.05 5.70
C ALA A 50 5.97 -4.50 6.33
N ALA A 51 4.84 -3.96 5.85
CA ALA A 51 3.50 -4.40 6.22
C ALA A 51 2.98 -5.61 5.42
N GLY A 52 3.80 -6.17 4.53
CA GLY A 52 3.42 -7.30 3.66
C GLY A 52 2.58 -6.90 2.45
N LEU A 53 2.51 -5.61 2.12
CA LEU A 53 1.81 -5.10 0.95
C LEU A 53 2.72 -5.08 -0.28
N ARG A 54 2.11 -5.23 -1.46
CA ARG A 54 2.75 -4.83 -2.71
C ARG A 54 2.81 -3.31 -2.78
N ALA A 55 3.99 -2.73 -3.02
CA ALA A 55 4.15 -1.29 -3.20
C ALA A 55 4.31 -0.94 -4.68
N VAL A 56 3.54 0.04 -5.15
CA VAL A 56 3.58 0.56 -6.52
C VAL A 56 3.94 2.04 -6.48
N ASP A 57 4.98 2.41 -7.22
CA ASP A 57 5.29 3.82 -7.45
C ASP A 57 4.24 4.42 -8.37
N VAL A 58 3.53 5.45 -7.90
CA VAL A 58 2.53 6.16 -8.72
C VAL A 58 3.14 6.77 -9.98
N ARG A 59 4.42 7.12 -9.96
CA ARG A 59 5.14 7.67 -11.13
C ARG A 59 5.41 6.62 -12.21
N ALA A 60 5.33 5.33 -11.86
CA ALA A 60 5.40 4.24 -12.82
C ALA A 60 4.04 3.96 -13.49
N LEU A 61 2.94 4.55 -12.97
CA LEU A 61 1.60 4.44 -13.56
C LEU A 61 1.35 5.62 -14.50
N ALA A 62 1.44 5.37 -15.81
CA ALA A 62 1.00 6.36 -16.81
C ALA A 62 -0.51 6.64 -16.70
N THR A 63 -1.31 5.60 -16.43
CA THR A 63 -2.75 5.67 -16.17
C THR A 63 -3.14 4.56 -15.18
N LEU A 64 -4.33 4.67 -14.55
CA LEU A 64 -4.87 3.59 -13.72
C LEU A 64 -5.15 2.31 -14.51
N GLU A 65 -5.40 2.41 -15.83
CA GLU A 65 -5.59 1.24 -16.70
C GLU A 65 -4.32 0.38 -16.81
N ALA A 66 -3.14 0.94 -16.53
CA ALA A 66 -1.89 0.21 -16.50
C ALA A 66 -1.67 -0.58 -15.20
N LEU A 67 -2.46 -0.32 -14.15
CA LEU A 67 -2.25 -0.87 -12.81
C LEU A 67 -2.28 -2.41 -12.77
N PRO A 68 -3.25 -3.12 -13.40
CA PRO A 68 -3.26 -4.58 -13.37
C PRO A 68 -1.94 -5.19 -13.86
N ARG A 69 -1.40 -4.66 -14.97
CA ARG A 69 -0.14 -5.12 -15.56
C ARG A 69 1.07 -4.90 -14.64
N LEU A 70 1.06 -3.87 -13.80
CA LEU A 70 2.14 -3.64 -12.82
C LEU A 70 2.03 -4.58 -11.62
N LEU A 71 0.81 -4.89 -11.18
CA LEU A 71 0.57 -5.82 -10.09
C LEU A 71 0.90 -7.27 -10.48
N ASP A 72 0.71 -7.64 -11.74
CA ASP A 72 1.06 -8.97 -12.26
C ASP A 72 2.58 -9.18 -12.41
N ARG A 73 3.35 -8.09 -12.57
CA ARG A 73 4.80 -8.12 -12.77
C ARG A 73 5.62 -8.21 -11.47
N SER A 74 4.97 -8.07 -10.32
CA SER A 74 5.64 -8.17 -9.02
C SER A 74 5.40 -9.57 -8.46
N GLU A 75 6.27 -10.52 -8.82
CA GLU A 75 6.41 -11.75 -8.04
C GLU A 75 6.80 -11.41 -6.59
N PRO A 76 6.41 -12.22 -5.59
CA PRO A 76 6.86 -12.02 -4.22
C PRO A 76 8.37 -12.22 -4.19
N ASP A 77 9.12 -11.25 -3.66
CA ASP A 77 10.48 -11.52 -3.18
C ASP A 77 10.36 -12.71 -2.21
N ALA A 78 10.89 -13.87 -2.65
CA ALA A 78 11.04 -15.08 -1.86
C ALA A 78 12.13 -14.90 -0.80
#